data_AF-A0A538RDJ5-F1
#
_entry.id   AF-A0A538RDJ5-F1
#
_cell.length_a   1.000
_cell.length_b   1.000
_cell.length_c   1.000
_cell.angle_alpha   90.00
_cell.angle_beta   90.00
_cell.angle_gamma   90.00
#
_symmetry.space_group_name_H-M   'P 1'
#
loop_
_entity.id
_entity.type
_entity.pdbx_description
1 polymer ?
#
loop_
_entity_poly.entity_id
_entity_poly.type
_entity_poly.pdbx_seq_one_letter_code
_entity_poly.pdbx_strand_id
1 'polypeptide(L)'
;MMKRLTMLVSLLLVIAVMTVPAFALSVPGMKHHETGNVTAIDKNAKTFTLTADKDQKKYTFEVKDPALLNTLRTGEHVRVAYSKKGAQLIASGISEKTARTASRK
;
A
#
# COMPACT_ATOMS: atom_id res chain seq x y z
N MET A 1 53.97 -28.85 9.75
CA MET A 1 53.52 -27.83 8.78
C MET A 1 51.99 -27.77 8.58
N MET A 2 51.20 -28.84 8.84
CA MET A 2 49.75 -28.87 8.53
C MET A 2 48.81 -28.12 9.50
N LYS A 3 49.21 -27.90 10.77
CA LYS A 3 48.35 -27.28 11.80
C LYS A 3 48.06 -25.79 11.56
N ARG A 4 48.96 -25.08 10.86
CA ARG A 4 48.77 -23.66 10.52
C ARG A 4 47.83 -23.49 9.32
N LEU A 5 47.78 -24.47 8.42
CA LEU A 5 46.92 -24.45 7.25
C LEU A 5 45.44 -24.66 7.62
N THR A 6 45.15 -25.59 8.54
CA THR A 6 43.79 -25.79 9.07
C THR A 6 43.27 -24.59 9.87
N MET A 7 44.15 -23.85 10.55
CA MET A 7 43.76 -22.66 11.31
C MET A 7 43.37 -21.48 10.38
N LEU A 8 44.08 -21.30 9.26
CA LEU A 8 43.77 -20.27 8.26
C LEU A 8 42.48 -20.56 7.49
N VAL A 9 42.20 -21.83 7.18
CA VAL A 9 40.95 -22.24 6.51
C VAL A 9 39.74 -22.03 7.42
N SER A 10 39.86 -22.30 8.72
CA SER A 10 38.79 -22.03 9.70
C SER A 10 38.50 -20.53 9.83
N LEU A 11 39.53 -19.69 9.88
CA LEU A 11 39.37 -18.24 9.99
C LEU A 11 38.71 -17.63 8.74
N LEU A 12 39.05 -18.12 7.54
CA LEU A 12 38.42 -17.71 6.29
C LEU A 12 36.94 -18.11 6.21
N LEU A 13 36.58 -19.28 6.75
CA LEU A 13 35.19 -19.74 6.76
C LEU A 13 34.30 -18.85 7.65
N VAL A 14 34.81 -18.39 8.80
CA VAL A 14 34.06 -17.50 9.72
C VAL A 14 33.77 -16.13 9.08
N ILE A 15 34.69 -15.59 8.28
CA ILE A 15 34.51 -14.30 7.60
C ILE A 15 33.46 -14.41 6.48
N ALA A 16 33.37 -15.55 5.79
CA ALA A 16 32.42 -15.74 4.70
C ALA A 16 30.95 -15.73 5.17
N VAL A 17 30.64 -16.25 6.37
CA VAL A 17 29.25 -16.29 6.88
C VAL A 17 28.72 -14.91 7.27
N MET A 18 29.60 -13.93 7.53
CA MET A 18 29.20 -12.58 7.96
C MET A 18 28.88 -11.62 6.81
N THR A 19 29.01 -12.05 5.56
CA THR A 19 28.86 -11.16 4.38
C THR A 19 27.68 -11.52 3.49
N VAL A 20 26.67 -12.22 4.02
CA VAL A 20 25.41 -12.39 3.29
C VAL A 20 24.64 -11.07 3.42
N PRO A 21 24.54 -10.22 2.37
CA PRO A 21 23.60 -9.11 2.43
C PRO A 21 22.23 -9.70 2.67
N ALA A 22 21.57 -9.27 3.73
CA ALA A 22 20.17 -9.58 3.96
C ALA A 22 19.40 -9.04 2.75
N PHE A 23 19.07 -9.92 1.81
CA PHE A 23 18.17 -9.59 0.72
C PHE A 23 16.87 -9.14 1.38
N ALA A 24 16.61 -7.84 1.31
CA ALA A 24 15.30 -7.31 1.60
C ALA A 24 14.36 -7.97 0.59
N LEU A 25 13.69 -9.04 1.01
CA LEU A 25 12.46 -9.50 0.37
C LEU A 25 11.55 -8.28 0.37
N SER A 26 11.53 -7.56 -0.75
CA SER A 26 10.56 -6.51 -1.00
C SER A 26 9.23 -7.22 -1.07
N VAL A 27 8.59 -7.36 0.09
CA VAL A 27 7.24 -7.90 0.20
C VAL A 27 6.39 -6.95 -0.63
N PRO A 28 5.80 -7.40 -1.75
CA PRO A 28 4.98 -6.55 -2.60
C PRO A 28 3.97 -5.85 -1.70
N GLY A 29 4.04 -4.51 -1.66
CA GLY A 29 3.35 -3.71 -0.66
C GLY A 29 1.90 -4.14 -0.54
N MET A 30 1.50 -4.60 0.65
CA MET A 30 0.11 -4.94 0.92
C MET A 30 -0.73 -3.73 0.52
N LYS A 31 -1.67 -3.94 -0.41
CA LYS A 31 -2.59 -2.89 -0.81
C LYS A 31 -3.32 -2.46 0.46
N HIS A 32 -3.17 -1.20 0.85
CA HIS A 32 -3.91 -0.68 1.99
C HIS A 32 -5.32 -0.37 1.52
N HIS A 33 -6.31 -0.60 2.38
CA HIS A 33 -7.69 -0.27 2.07
C HIS A 33 -8.26 0.58 3.20
N GLU A 34 -8.97 1.64 2.83
CA GLU A 34 -9.76 2.45 3.74
C GLU A 34 -11.23 2.37 3.34
N THR A 35 -12.13 2.44 4.32
CA THR A 35 -13.57 2.41 4.05
C THR A 35 -14.24 3.56 4.77
N GLY A 36 -15.19 4.22 4.11
CA GLY A 36 -15.89 5.34 4.72
C GLY A 36 -16.81 6.09 3.77
N ASN A 37 -17.37 7.19 4.27
CA ASN A 37 -18.26 8.06 3.51
C ASN A 37 -17.48 9.16 2.80
N VAL A 38 -17.69 9.33 1.50
CA VAL A 38 -17.15 10.46 0.75
C VAL A 38 -17.77 11.76 1.26
N THR A 39 -16.96 12.73 1.65
CA THR A 39 -17.42 14.02 2.19
C THR A 39 -17.11 15.20 1.28
N ALA A 40 -16.12 15.07 0.41
CA ALA A 40 -15.78 16.08 -0.58
C ALA A 40 -15.13 15.46 -1.82
N ILE A 41 -15.34 16.07 -2.97
CA ILE A 41 -14.74 15.68 -4.24
C ILE A 41 -14.19 16.95 -4.90
N ASP A 42 -12.89 17.00 -5.16
CA ASP A 42 -12.23 18.09 -5.88
C ASP A 42 -11.68 17.57 -7.21
N LYS A 43 -12.42 17.87 -8.29
CA LYS A 43 -12.05 17.47 -9.65
C LYS A 43 -10.87 18.27 -10.20
N ASN A 44 -10.63 19.49 -9.71
CA ASN A 44 -9.53 20.34 -10.14
C ASN A 44 -8.21 19.85 -9.54
N ALA A 45 -8.22 19.57 -8.23
CA ALA A 45 -7.08 19.02 -7.52
C ALA A 45 -6.87 17.51 -7.75
N LYS A 46 -7.82 16.83 -8.41
CA LYS A 46 -7.85 15.37 -8.61
C LYS A 46 -7.80 14.61 -7.28
N THR A 47 -8.55 15.10 -6.30
CA THR A 47 -8.63 14.49 -4.97
C THR A 47 -10.07 14.25 -4.53
N PHE A 48 -10.24 13.35 -3.58
CA PHE A 48 -11.49 13.23 -2.83
C PHE A 48 -11.18 12.98 -1.35
N THR A 49 -12.10 13.39 -0.50
CA THR A 49 -11.99 13.22 0.95
C THR A 49 -13.07 12.28 1.42
N LEU A 50 -12.72 11.31 2.26
CA LEU A 50 -13.68 10.46 2.96
C LEU A 50 -13.49 10.56 4.47
N THR A 51 -14.56 10.33 5.22
CA THR A 51 -14.51 10.08 6.67
C THR A 51 -14.46 8.58 6.88
N ALA A 52 -13.35 8.09 7.46
CA ALA A 52 -13.13 6.66 7.66
C ALA A 52 -14.02 6.09 8.76
N ASP A 53 -14.56 4.89 8.53
CA ASP A 53 -15.38 4.19 9.53
C ASP A 53 -14.59 3.85 10.79
N LYS A 54 -13.30 3.51 10.62
CA LYS A 54 -12.44 2.96 11.67
C LYS A 54 -12.15 3.95 12.79
N ASP A 55 -11.83 5.19 12.43
CA ASP A 55 -11.36 6.20 13.39
C ASP A 55 -12.06 7.54 13.26
N GLN A 56 -13.09 7.63 12.39
CA GLN A 56 -13.88 8.82 12.13
C GLN A 56 -13.04 10.02 11.65
N LYS A 57 -11.81 9.78 11.18
CA LYS A 57 -10.94 10.83 10.64
C LYS A 57 -11.19 11.03 9.15
N LYS A 58 -10.88 12.26 8.71
CA LYS A 58 -10.91 12.62 7.29
C LYS A 58 -9.60 12.25 6.64
N TYR A 59 -9.69 11.55 5.52
CA TYR A 59 -8.57 11.18 4.68
C TYR A 59 -8.79 11.72 3.28
N THR A 60 -7.80 12.45 2.77
CA THR A 60 -7.78 12.94 1.39
C THR A 60 -6.93 12.00 0.55
N PHE A 61 -7.50 11.54 -0.55
CA PHE A 61 -6.87 10.64 -1.51
C PHE A 61 -6.70 11.35 -2.84
N GLU A 62 -5.50 11.25 -3.40
CA GLU A 62 -5.19 11.65 -4.77
C GLU A 62 -5.57 10.52 -5.73
N VAL A 63 -6.05 10.89 -6.91
CA VAL A 63 -6.50 9.93 -7.92
C VAL A 63 -5.68 10.12 -9.19
N LYS A 64 -5.08 9.03 -9.70
CA LYS A 64 -4.31 9.07 -10.95
C LYS A 64 -5.20 9.27 -12.17
N ASP A 65 -6.35 8.61 -12.17
CA ASP A 65 -7.35 8.71 -13.22
C ASP A 65 -8.51 9.60 -12.74
N PRO A 66 -8.69 10.81 -13.32
CA PRO A 66 -9.79 11.69 -12.98
C PRO A 66 -11.17 11.09 -13.27
N ALA A 67 -11.28 10.11 -14.17
CA ALA A 67 -12.56 9.47 -14.48
C ALA A 67 -13.17 8.77 -13.26
N LEU A 68 -12.34 8.28 -12.34
CA LEU A 68 -12.77 7.69 -11.08
C LEU A 68 -13.48 8.70 -10.15
N LEU A 69 -13.19 10.00 -10.26
CA LEU A 69 -13.91 11.01 -9.49
C LEU A 69 -15.33 11.24 -10.03
N ASN A 70 -15.61 10.86 -11.28
CA ASN A 70 -16.95 10.97 -11.85
C ASN A 70 -17.88 9.85 -11.39
N THR A 71 -17.32 8.73 -10.90
CA THR A 71 -18.11 7.63 -10.34
C THR A 71 -18.47 7.86 -8.88
N LEU A 72 -17.78 8.79 -8.20
CA LEU A 72 -18.00 9.11 -6.79
C LEU A 72 -19.10 10.16 -6.59
N ARG A 73 -19.82 10.04 -5.49
CA ARG A 73 -20.77 11.04 -4.99
C ARG A 73 -20.51 11.35 -3.52
N THR A 74 -20.73 12.60 -3.13
CA THR A 74 -20.70 12.98 -1.71
C THR A 74 -21.83 12.24 -0.96
N GLY A 75 -21.52 11.73 0.23
CA GLY A 75 -22.41 10.88 1.04
C GLY A 75 -22.35 9.40 0.70
N GLU A 76 -21.63 9.01 -0.37
CA GLU A 76 -21.50 7.62 -0.78
C GLU A 76 -20.53 6.85 0.12
N HIS A 77 -20.90 5.62 0.47
CA HIS A 77 -20.06 4.72 1.27
C HIS A 77 -19.21 3.83 0.35
N VAL A 78 -17.89 4.01 0.41
CA VAL A 78 -16.95 3.40 -0.52
C VAL A 78 -15.80 2.70 0.20
N ARG A 79 -15.23 1.70 -0.46
CA ARG A 79 -13.95 1.08 -0.11
C ARG A 79 -12.89 1.52 -1.12
N VAL A 80 -11.80 2.10 -0.61
CA VAL A 80 -10.71 2.66 -1.40
C VAL A 80 -9.47 1.81 -1.19
N ALA A 81 -8.94 1.22 -2.26
CA ALA A 81 -7.62 0.63 -2.27
C ALA A 81 -6.58 1.72 -2.58
N TYR A 82 -5.56 1.88 -1.74
CA TYR A 82 -4.58 2.95 -1.88
C TYR A 82 -3.14 2.47 -1.64
N SER A 83 -2.21 3.26 -2.17
CA SER A 83 -0.79 3.19 -1.87
C SER A 83 -0.34 4.47 -1.17
N LYS A 84 0.52 4.35 -0.16
CA LYS A 84 1.11 5.50 0.53
C LYS A 84 2.44 5.86 -0.13
N LYS A 85 2.60 7.12 -0.56
CA LYS A 85 3.86 7.66 -1.09
C LYS A 85 4.25 8.88 -0.25
N GLY A 86 5.07 8.66 0.79
CA GLY A 86 5.36 9.69 1.78
C GLY A 86 4.11 10.10 2.55
N ALA A 87 3.73 11.38 2.46
CA ALA A 87 2.48 11.90 3.06
C ALA A 87 1.24 11.72 2.17
N GLN A 88 1.42 11.37 0.89
CA GLN A 88 0.31 11.24 -0.06
C GLN A 88 -0.34 9.86 0.00
N LEU A 89 -1.67 9.86 -0.05
CA LEU A 89 -2.48 8.66 -0.21
C LEU A 89 -3.00 8.62 -1.64
N ILE A 90 -2.49 7.69 -2.43
CA ILE A 90 -2.84 7.58 -3.86
C ILE A 90 -3.84 6.45 -4.03
N ALA A 91 -5.08 6.78 -4.39
CA ALA A 91 -6.10 5.82 -4.71
C ALA A 91 -5.74 5.05 -5.99
N SER A 92 -5.85 3.73 -5.90
CA SER A 92 -5.59 2.78 -6.99
C SER A 92 -6.86 2.05 -7.45
N GLY A 93 -7.92 2.07 -6.63
CA GLY A 93 -9.23 1.53 -6.97
C GLY A 93 -10.25 1.96 -5.94
N ILE A 94 -11.47 2.22 -6.40
CA ILE A 94 -12.60 2.60 -5.58
C ILE A 94 -13.74 1.65 -5.93
N SER A 95 -14.33 1.03 -4.93
CA SER A 95 -15.52 0.18 -5.10
C SER A 95 -16.59 0.63 -4.13
N GLU A 96 -17.82 0.73 -4.61
CA GLU A 96 -19.00 0.84 -3.75
C GLU A 96 -19.01 -0.32 -2.75
N LYS A 97 -19.35 -0.03 -1.49
CA LYS A 97 -19.58 -1.11 -0.51
C LYS A 97 -20.88 -1.88 -0.78
N THR A 98 -21.69 -1.41 -1.73
CA THR A 98 -22.92 -2.06 -2.16
C THR A 98 -22.68 -2.76 -3.51
N ALA A 99 -22.84 -4.09 -3.52
CA ALA A 99 -22.93 -4.94 -4.71
C ALA A 99 -21.67 -5.17 -5.57
N ARG A 100 -20.76 -6.02 -5.10
CA ARG A 100 -20.07 -6.98 -6.00
C ARG A 100 -19.98 -8.40 -5.42
N THR A 101 -21.09 -8.83 -4.82
CA THR A 101 -21.45 -10.26 -4.69
C THR A 101 -22.77 -10.47 -5.42
N ALA A 102 -22.83 -10.11 -6.71
CA ALA A 102 -24.04 -10.31 -7.53
C ALA A 102 -23.71 -10.47 -9.04
N SER A 103 -22.51 -10.94 -9.39
CA SER A 103 -22.21 -11.31 -10.78
C SER A 103 -21.21 -12.45 -10.81
N ARG A 104 -21.69 -13.63 -10.40
CA ARG A 104 -21.17 -14.91 -10.88
C ARG A 104 -22.41 -15.69 -11.30
N LYS A 105 -22.85 -15.42 -12.54
CA LYS A 105 -23.89 -16.20 -13.21
C LYS A 105 -23.24 -17.40 -13.87
#